data_AF-M5RB55-F1
#
_entry.id   AF-M5RB55-F1
#
_cell.length_a   1.000
_cell.length_b   1.000
_cell.length_c   1.000
_cell.angle_alpha   90.00
_cell.angle_beta   90.00
_cell.angle_gamma   90.00
#
_symmetry.space_group_name_H-M   'P 1'
#
loop_
_entity.id
_entity.type
_entity.pdbx_description
1 polymer ?
#
loop_
_entity_poly.entity_id
_entity_poly.type
_entity_poly.pdbx_seq_one_letter_code
_entity_poly.pdbx_strand_id
1 'polypeptide(L)'
;MPKLDIRLRTVASLINPRGDESVVHGDIGSDHGGLLVSLLRSKRIAQGIAVENKSQPYENSCRALKGLAAQVRFGDGLAVIHPGELSSLSICGMGAESMVKILDAFPDRVPHHVVLQPNRQHELVRSWGLRNGFHLCDEQIAWGHWPYAVISLRRAKVATQDTSTPNDPAYADVDFDAALLFGPLILKRWEPQFAARLHE
;
A
#
# COMPACT_ATOMS: atom_id res chain seq x y z
N MET A 1 -3.39 -22.73 4.27
CA MET A 1 -3.27 -21.25 4.27
C MET A 1 -4.13 -20.73 3.13
N PRO A 2 -4.84 -19.60 3.27
CA PRO A 2 -5.40 -18.96 2.08
C PRO A 2 -4.26 -18.70 1.11
N LYS A 3 -4.39 -19.19 -0.13
CA LYS A 3 -3.37 -19.03 -1.16
C LYS A 3 -3.52 -17.60 -1.69
N LEU A 4 -2.65 -16.70 -1.25
CA LEU A 4 -2.59 -15.37 -1.82
C LEU A 4 -2.25 -15.45 -3.32
N ASP A 5 -2.96 -14.68 -4.13
CA ASP A 5 -2.60 -14.49 -5.53
C ASP A 5 -1.23 -13.77 -5.63
N ILE A 6 -0.66 -13.67 -6.83
CA ILE A 6 0.64 -13.01 -7.01
C ILE A 6 0.62 -11.52 -6.61
N ARG A 7 -0.51 -10.85 -6.81
CA ARG A 7 -0.70 -9.43 -6.48
C ARG A 7 -0.63 -9.20 -4.98
N LEU A 8 -1.40 -9.92 -4.18
CA LEU A 8 -1.38 -9.84 -2.72
C LEU A 8 -0.10 -10.42 -2.12
N ARG A 9 0.56 -11.40 -2.75
CA ARG A 9 1.91 -11.83 -2.34
C ARG A 9 2.95 -10.72 -2.50
N THR A 10 2.84 -9.94 -3.57
CA THR A 10 3.72 -8.78 -3.82
C THR A 10 3.43 -7.65 -2.83
N VAL A 11 2.16 -7.38 -2.51
CA VAL A 11 1.82 -6.47 -1.41
C VAL A 11 2.43 -6.94 -0.09
N ALA A 12 2.25 -8.22 0.25
CA ALA A 12 2.77 -8.78 1.49
C ALA A 12 4.31 -8.74 1.58
N SER A 13 5.04 -8.84 0.47
CA SER A 13 6.51 -8.77 0.47
C SER A 13 7.04 -7.37 0.81
N LEU A 14 6.23 -6.32 0.63
CA LEU A 14 6.57 -4.95 0.96
C LEU A 14 6.19 -4.54 2.39
N ILE A 15 5.49 -5.41 3.13
CA ILE A 15 5.04 -5.15 4.50
C ILE A 15 5.91 -5.93 5.48
N ASN A 16 6.74 -5.19 6.24
CA ASN A 16 7.66 -5.70 7.26
C ASN A 16 8.33 -7.05 6.87
N PRO A 17 9.12 -7.09 5.79
CA PRO A 17 9.61 -8.35 5.22
C PRO A 17 10.49 -9.15 6.19
N ARG A 18 11.18 -8.46 7.11
CA ARG A 18 12.07 -9.06 8.10
C ARG A 18 11.33 -9.53 9.36
N GLY A 19 10.16 -8.95 9.66
CA GLY A 19 9.42 -9.26 10.89
C GLY A 19 10.16 -8.81 12.16
N ASP A 20 11.07 -7.84 12.04
CA ASP A 20 11.93 -7.35 13.12
C ASP A 20 11.26 -6.23 13.95
N GLU A 21 10.20 -5.62 13.42
CA GLU A 21 9.41 -4.59 14.10
C GLU A 21 8.05 -5.14 14.59
N SER A 22 7.60 -4.68 15.76
CA SER A 22 6.23 -4.92 16.24
C SER A 22 5.25 -3.99 15.54
N VAL A 23 4.63 -4.47 14.45
CA VAL A 23 3.75 -3.67 13.59
C VAL A 23 2.27 -3.93 13.89
N VAL A 24 1.50 -2.85 14.06
CA VAL A 24 0.03 -2.87 13.92
C VAL A 24 -0.31 -2.45 12.48
N HIS A 25 -0.91 -3.35 11.71
CA HIS A 25 -1.18 -3.14 10.28
C HIS A 25 -2.67 -3.06 9.99
N GLY A 26 -3.10 -2.01 9.28
CA GLY A 26 -4.46 -1.85 8.79
C GLY A 26 -4.61 -2.32 7.35
N ASP A 27 -5.59 -3.16 7.04
CA ASP A 27 -5.94 -3.55 5.66
C ASP A 27 -7.32 -2.97 5.31
N ILE A 28 -7.32 -1.91 4.50
CA ILE A 28 -8.52 -1.13 4.18
C ILE A 28 -9.16 -1.68 2.91
N GLY A 29 -10.39 -2.19 3.05
CA GLY A 29 -11.10 -2.90 1.98
C GLY A 29 -10.52 -4.30 1.73
N SER A 30 -10.30 -5.07 2.80
CA SER A 30 -9.62 -6.37 2.76
C SER A 30 -10.37 -7.44 1.94
N ASP A 31 -11.69 -7.30 1.80
CA ASP A 31 -12.65 -8.22 1.16
C ASP A 31 -12.80 -9.59 1.85
N HIS A 32 -11.67 -10.22 2.19
CA HIS A 32 -11.59 -11.57 2.73
C HIS A 32 -10.57 -11.76 3.87
N GLY A 33 -9.86 -10.73 4.31
CA GLY A 33 -8.87 -10.84 5.40
C GLY A 33 -7.60 -11.63 5.04
N GLY A 34 -7.46 -12.08 3.80
CA GLY A 34 -6.40 -13.02 3.38
C GLY A 34 -4.99 -12.47 3.56
N LEU A 35 -4.79 -11.18 3.28
CA LEU A 35 -3.50 -10.51 3.46
C LEU A 35 -3.07 -10.53 4.94
N LEU A 36 -3.95 -10.08 5.83
CA LEU A 36 -3.71 -10.10 7.28
C LEU A 36 -3.47 -11.52 7.80
N VAL A 37 -4.23 -12.52 7.34
CA VAL A 37 -3.98 -13.94 7.70
C VAL A 37 -2.55 -14.35 7.34
N SER A 38 -2.07 -13.99 6.15
CA SER A 38 -0.70 -14.30 5.73
C SER A 38 0.35 -13.58 6.58
N LEU A 39 0.17 -12.29 6.85
CA LEU A 39 1.11 -11.46 7.61
C LEU A 39 1.20 -11.92 9.08
N LEU A 40 0.07 -12.21 9.73
CA LEU A 40 0.02 -12.71 11.11
C LEU A 40 0.67 -14.08 11.24
N ARG A 41 0.35 -15.02 10.34
CA ARG A 41 0.91 -16.38 10.38
C ARG A 41 2.40 -16.41 10.07
N SER A 42 2.88 -15.49 9.24
CA SER A 42 4.31 -15.33 8.94
C SER A 42 5.05 -14.47 9.97
N LYS A 43 4.38 -14.03 11.05
CA LYS A 43 4.93 -13.18 12.11
C LYS A 43 5.52 -11.86 11.60
N ARG A 44 5.02 -11.35 10.47
CA ARG A 44 5.42 -10.04 9.93
C ARG A 44 4.70 -8.89 10.61
N ILE A 45 3.57 -9.15 11.27
CA ILE A 45 2.84 -8.14 12.04
C ILE A 45 2.43 -8.73 13.39
N ALA A 46 2.37 -7.88 14.41
CA ALA A 46 1.93 -8.26 15.74
C ALA A 46 0.40 -8.25 15.84
N GLN A 47 -0.24 -7.28 15.17
CA GLN A 47 -1.70 -7.12 15.17
C GLN A 47 -2.19 -6.64 13.79
N GLY A 48 -3.39 -7.08 13.41
CA GLY A 48 -4.07 -6.65 12.19
C GLY A 48 -5.40 -5.94 12.45
N ILE A 49 -5.76 -4.96 11.64
CA ILE A 49 -7.09 -4.34 11.63
C ILE A 49 -7.63 -4.38 10.21
N ALA A 50 -8.64 -5.21 9.94
CA ALA A 50 -9.38 -5.17 8.68
C ALA A 50 -10.49 -4.11 8.78
N VAL A 51 -10.61 -3.24 7.78
CA VAL A 51 -11.75 -2.31 7.66
C VAL A 51 -12.56 -2.66 6.42
N GLU A 52 -13.87 -2.83 6.61
CA GLU A 52 -14.81 -3.23 5.57
C GLU A 52 -16.04 -2.31 5.58
N ASN A 53 -16.49 -1.86 4.41
CA ASN A 53 -17.66 -0.99 4.28
C ASN A 53 -18.92 -1.71 3.77
N LYS A 54 -18.85 -3.04 3.60
CA LYS A 54 -19.94 -3.89 3.12
C LYS A 54 -20.08 -5.12 4.00
N SER A 55 -21.32 -5.56 4.24
CA SER A 55 -21.61 -6.62 5.21
C SER A 55 -20.98 -7.95 4.82
N GLN A 56 -21.02 -8.30 3.53
CA GLN A 56 -20.45 -9.56 3.06
C GLN A 56 -18.91 -9.62 3.24
N PRO A 57 -18.12 -8.62 2.78
CA PRO A 57 -16.71 -8.51 3.13
C PRO A 57 -16.41 -8.53 4.63
N TYR A 58 -17.19 -7.81 5.43
CA TYR A 58 -17.05 -7.80 6.89
C TYR A 58 -17.18 -9.21 7.50
N GLU A 59 -18.20 -9.96 7.10
CA GLU A 59 -18.39 -11.35 7.55
C GLU A 59 -17.28 -12.29 7.06
N ASN A 60 -16.79 -12.08 5.83
CA ASN A 60 -15.67 -12.85 5.28
C ASN A 60 -14.40 -12.63 6.11
N SER A 61 -14.05 -11.37 6.37
CA SER A 61 -12.89 -10.98 7.17
C SER A 61 -13.02 -11.47 8.62
N CYS A 62 -14.22 -11.40 9.23
CA CYS A 62 -14.47 -11.98 10.56
C CYS A 62 -14.19 -13.49 10.60
N ARG A 63 -14.65 -14.23 9.59
CA ARG A 63 -14.40 -15.69 9.51
C ARG A 63 -12.94 -16.01 9.30
N ALA A 64 -12.26 -15.28 8.41
CA ALA A 64 -10.86 -15.52 8.06
C ALA A 64 -9.90 -15.22 9.22
N LEU A 65 -10.21 -14.18 10.01
CA LEU A 65 -9.34 -13.67 11.09
C LEU A 65 -9.68 -14.25 12.47
N LYS A 66 -10.69 -15.12 12.56
CA LYS A 66 -11.09 -15.76 13.82
C LYS A 66 -9.91 -16.50 14.47
N GLY A 67 -9.61 -16.15 15.72
CA GLY A 67 -8.54 -16.76 16.51
C GLY A 67 -7.13 -16.24 16.17
N LEU A 68 -7.00 -15.19 15.35
CA LEU A 68 -5.76 -14.48 15.13
C LEU A 68 -5.74 -13.16 15.92
N ALA A 69 -4.56 -12.56 16.10
CA ALA A 69 -4.41 -11.24 16.70
C ALA A 69 -4.88 -10.14 15.73
N ALA A 70 -6.18 -10.10 15.43
CA ALA A 70 -6.76 -9.14 14.51
C ALA A 70 -8.15 -8.69 14.94
N GLN A 71 -8.50 -7.47 14.52
CA GLN A 71 -9.84 -6.90 14.65
C GLN A 71 -10.44 -6.69 13.26
N VAL A 72 -11.77 -6.77 13.16
CA VAL A 72 -12.51 -6.43 11.95
C VAL A 72 -13.47 -5.31 12.30
N ARG A 73 -13.42 -4.21 11.56
CA ARG A 73 -14.24 -3.02 11.80
C ARG A 73 -15.10 -2.73 10.58
N PHE A 74 -16.37 -2.45 10.83
CA PHE A 74 -17.29 -1.99 9.81
C PHE A 74 -17.22 -0.47 9.70
N GLY A 75 -16.76 0.06 8.57
CA GLY A 75 -16.54 1.49 8.39
C GLY A 75 -16.02 1.86 7.02
N ASP A 76 -16.04 3.16 6.71
CA ASP A 76 -15.58 3.68 5.43
C ASP A 76 -14.14 4.22 5.53
N GLY A 77 -13.23 3.64 4.75
CA GLY A 77 -11.83 4.05 4.69
C GLY A 77 -11.17 4.08 6.08
N LEU A 78 -10.67 5.26 6.48
CA LEU A 78 -9.99 5.47 7.77
C LEU A 78 -10.93 6.03 8.86
N ALA A 79 -12.24 6.13 8.62
CA ALA A 79 -13.19 6.74 9.55
C ALA A 79 -13.27 6.03 10.91
N VAL A 80 -12.96 4.73 10.95
CA VAL A 80 -12.98 3.86 12.14
C VAL A 80 -11.58 3.56 12.70
N ILE A 81 -10.57 4.26 12.21
CA ILE A 81 -9.19 4.20 12.72
C ILE A 81 -8.96 5.40 13.63
N HIS A 82 -8.20 5.21 14.71
CA HIS A 82 -7.78 6.30 15.58
C HIS A 82 -6.39 6.84 15.17
N PRO A 83 -6.11 8.14 15.38
CA PRO A 83 -4.77 8.69 15.16
C PRO A 83 -3.70 7.91 15.94
N GLY A 84 -2.61 7.54 15.27
CA GLY A 84 -1.51 6.78 15.87
C GLY A 84 -1.79 5.28 16.12
N GLU A 85 -2.98 4.78 15.78
CA GLU A 85 -3.35 3.37 16.00
C GLU A 85 -2.59 2.40 15.09
N LEU A 86 -2.35 2.81 13.84
CA LEU A 86 -1.65 2.00 12.84
C LEU A 86 -0.19 2.41 12.74
N SER A 87 0.71 1.43 12.63
CA SER A 87 2.11 1.66 12.26
C SER A 87 2.30 1.59 10.75
N SER A 88 1.45 0.80 10.08
CA SER A 88 1.40 0.73 8.62
C SER A 88 -0.01 0.40 8.12
N LEU A 89 -0.29 0.65 6.84
CA LEU A 89 -1.54 0.23 6.21
C LEU A 89 -1.36 -0.26 4.77
N SER A 90 -2.34 -1.02 4.29
CA SER A 90 -2.52 -1.36 2.89
C SER A 90 -3.90 -0.96 2.36
N ILE A 91 -3.94 -0.56 1.08
CA ILE A 91 -5.18 -0.45 0.30
C ILE A 91 -4.92 -1.14 -1.05
N CYS A 92 -5.71 -2.16 -1.38
CA CYS A 92 -5.49 -3.00 -2.55
C CYS A 92 -6.75 -3.12 -3.40
N GLY A 93 -6.60 -3.28 -4.72
CA GLY A 93 -7.72 -3.63 -5.59
C GLY A 93 -8.69 -2.47 -5.87
N MET A 94 -8.32 -1.23 -5.57
CA MET A 94 -9.13 -0.02 -5.78
C MET A 94 -8.55 0.87 -6.87
N GLY A 95 -9.35 1.77 -7.44
CA GLY A 95 -8.84 2.84 -8.30
C GLY A 95 -8.03 3.85 -7.48
N ALA A 96 -6.96 4.40 -8.05
CA ALA A 96 -6.09 5.34 -7.34
C ALA A 96 -6.84 6.57 -6.80
N GLU A 97 -7.81 7.13 -7.54
CA GLU A 97 -8.65 8.23 -7.06
C GLU A 97 -9.38 7.90 -5.75
N SER A 98 -9.92 6.68 -5.63
CA SER A 98 -10.60 6.24 -4.41
C SER A 98 -9.62 6.08 -3.24
N MET A 99 -8.42 5.56 -3.51
CA MET A 99 -7.36 5.44 -2.51
C MET A 99 -6.95 6.82 -1.99
N VAL A 100 -6.70 7.76 -2.90
CA VAL A 100 -6.35 9.14 -2.57
C VAL A 100 -7.45 9.81 -1.75
N LYS A 101 -8.73 9.64 -2.12
CA LYS A 101 -9.86 10.15 -1.33
C LYS A 101 -9.90 9.57 0.09
N ILE A 102 -9.66 8.27 0.26
CA ILE A 102 -9.62 7.63 1.58
C ILE A 102 -8.49 8.23 2.44
N LEU A 103 -7.32 8.44 1.85
CA LEU A 103 -6.15 8.97 2.56
C LEU A 103 -6.31 10.46 2.89
N ASP A 104 -6.77 11.26 1.93
CA ASP A 104 -6.97 12.71 2.09
C ASP A 104 -8.15 13.06 3.03
N ALA A 105 -9.12 12.16 3.21
CA ALA A 105 -10.23 12.37 4.15
C ALA A 105 -9.78 12.35 5.62
N PHE A 106 -8.68 11.66 5.95
CA PHE A 106 -8.20 11.50 7.32
C PHE A 106 -6.66 11.51 7.41
N PRO A 107 -5.99 12.61 7.05
CA PRO A 107 -4.53 12.67 6.95
C PRO A 107 -3.80 12.41 8.27
N ASP A 108 -4.45 12.72 9.41
CA ASP A 108 -3.99 12.47 10.78
C ASP A 108 -3.99 10.99 11.17
N ARG A 109 -4.69 10.14 10.41
CA ARG A 109 -4.81 8.70 10.64
C ARG A 109 -3.94 7.88 9.70
N VAL A 110 -3.28 8.53 8.74
CA VAL A 110 -2.39 7.86 7.79
C VAL A 110 -1.05 7.56 8.48
N PRO A 111 -0.65 6.28 8.60
CA PRO A 111 0.55 5.88 9.31
C PRO A 111 1.83 6.23 8.53
N HIS A 112 2.98 5.97 9.15
CA HIS A 112 4.28 6.25 8.54
C HIS A 112 4.61 5.39 7.33
N HIS A 113 4.01 4.21 7.17
CA HIS A 113 4.26 3.30 6.06
C HIS A 113 2.94 2.87 5.41
N VAL A 114 2.81 3.12 4.10
CA VAL A 114 1.60 2.87 3.33
C VAL A 114 1.97 2.02 2.12
N VAL A 115 1.28 0.89 1.91
CA VAL A 115 1.46 0.03 0.74
C VAL A 115 0.17 0.04 -0.09
N LEU A 116 0.25 0.56 -1.31
CA LEU A 116 -0.90 0.79 -2.16
C LEU A 116 -0.78 -0.03 -3.44
N GLN A 117 -1.85 -0.74 -3.78
CA GLN A 117 -1.97 -1.45 -5.05
C GLN A 117 -3.18 -0.90 -5.81
N PRO A 118 -3.01 0.19 -6.58
CA PRO A 118 -4.05 0.71 -7.45
C PRO A 118 -4.27 -0.21 -8.67
N ASN A 119 -5.51 -0.33 -9.14
CA ASN A 119 -5.84 -1.06 -10.36
C ASN A 119 -5.60 -0.24 -11.64
N ARG A 120 -5.56 1.09 -11.52
CA ARG A 120 -5.40 2.06 -12.62
C ARG A 120 -4.93 3.40 -12.06
N GLN A 121 -4.38 4.23 -12.93
CA GLN A 121 -3.94 5.61 -12.62
C GLN A 121 -2.95 5.68 -11.45
N HIS A 122 -1.96 4.77 -11.44
CA HIS A 122 -0.99 4.66 -10.36
C HIS A 122 -0.13 5.92 -10.16
N GLU A 123 -0.02 6.78 -11.18
CA GLU A 123 0.59 8.10 -11.12
C GLU A 123 -0.07 9.01 -10.07
N LEU A 124 -1.37 8.83 -9.80
CA LEU A 124 -2.07 9.59 -8.75
C LEU A 124 -1.62 9.20 -7.35
N VAL A 125 -1.27 7.92 -7.13
CA VAL A 125 -0.71 7.46 -5.86
C VAL A 125 0.68 8.06 -5.63
N ARG A 126 1.51 8.07 -6.67
CA ARG A 126 2.85 8.70 -6.64
C ARG A 126 2.75 10.20 -6.35
N SER A 127 1.88 10.90 -7.08
CA SER A 127 1.61 12.33 -6.88
C SER A 127 1.08 12.63 -5.48
N TRP A 128 0.18 11.79 -4.95
CA TRP A 128 -0.30 11.90 -3.58
C TRP A 128 0.84 11.76 -2.56
N GLY A 129 1.73 10.78 -2.77
CA GLY A 129 2.89 10.57 -1.89
C GLY A 129 3.77 11.83 -1.82
N LEU A 130 4.17 12.35 -2.97
CA LEU A 130 4.99 13.57 -3.06
C LEU A 130 4.31 14.77 -2.38
N ARG A 131 3.02 15.00 -2.65
CA ARG A 131 2.24 16.10 -2.08
C ARG A 131 2.10 16.01 -0.56
N ASN A 132 2.04 14.80 0.01
CA ASN A 132 1.78 14.59 1.43
C ASN A 132 3.04 14.26 2.25
N GLY A 133 4.22 14.50 1.68
CA GLY A 133 5.50 14.30 2.38
C GLY A 133 5.85 12.81 2.60
N PHE A 134 5.47 11.95 1.66
CA PHE A 134 5.89 10.56 1.61
C PHE A 134 6.94 10.36 0.51
N HIS A 135 7.96 9.55 0.83
CA HIS A 135 8.94 9.07 -0.12
C HIS A 135 8.60 7.66 -0.59
N LEU A 136 8.82 7.41 -1.87
CA LEU A 136 8.73 6.11 -2.50
C LEU A 136 9.90 5.24 -2.06
N CYS A 137 9.61 4.24 -1.25
CA CYS A 137 10.62 3.36 -0.67
C CYS A 137 10.83 2.09 -1.50
N ASP A 138 9.75 1.58 -2.10
CA ASP A 138 9.80 0.45 -3.00
C ASP A 138 8.59 0.51 -3.95
N GLU A 139 8.73 -0.05 -5.13
CA GLU A 139 7.63 -0.36 -6.03
C GLU A 139 7.95 -1.60 -6.84
N GLN A 140 6.93 -2.40 -7.13
CA GLN A 140 7.06 -3.64 -7.87
C GLN A 140 5.89 -3.82 -8.82
N ILE A 141 6.11 -4.52 -9.93
CA ILE A 141 5.03 -4.99 -10.80
C ILE A 141 4.71 -6.44 -10.43
N ALA A 142 3.47 -6.68 -10.00
CA ALA A 142 2.95 -8.03 -9.84
C ALA A 142 2.42 -8.52 -11.20
N TRP A 143 3.15 -9.46 -11.82
CA TRP A 143 2.80 -10.07 -13.11
C TRP A 143 1.73 -11.16 -12.93
N GLY A 144 0.49 -10.73 -12.71
CA GLY A 144 -0.68 -11.62 -12.67
C GLY A 144 -1.36 -11.74 -14.03
N HIS A 145 -2.68 -11.95 -14.01
CA HIS A 145 -3.48 -11.89 -15.24
C HIS A 145 -3.34 -10.53 -15.95
N TRP A 146 -3.20 -9.47 -15.16
CA TRP A 146 -2.76 -8.14 -15.59
C TRP A 146 -1.51 -7.75 -14.79
N PRO A 147 -0.65 -6.86 -15.32
CA PRO A 147 0.42 -6.25 -14.54
C PRO A 147 -0.16 -5.23 -13.55
N TYR A 148 0.10 -5.44 -12.26
CA TYR A 148 -0.36 -4.54 -11.19
C TYR A 148 0.82 -3.81 -10.55
N ALA A 149 0.78 -2.48 -10.51
CA ALA A 149 1.73 -1.70 -9.73
C ALA A 149 1.43 -1.83 -8.24
N VAL A 150 2.45 -2.14 -7.44
CA VAL A 150 2.42 -2.12 -5.98
C VAL A 150 3.44 -1.08 -5.52
N ILE A 151 2.98 -0.09 -4.77
CA ILE A 151 3.74 1.10 -4.39
C ILE A 151 3.86 1.15 -2.87
N SER A 152 5.07 1.24 -2.34
CA SER A 152 5.38 1.35 -0.92
C SER A 152 5.93 2.73 -0.61
N LEU A 153 5.19 3.49 0.21
CA LEU A 153 5.47 4.87 0.57
C LEU A 153 5.80 4.96 2.06
N ARG A 154 6.80 5.75 2.45
CA ARG A 154 7.05 6.09 3.86
C ARG A 154 7.12 7.59 4.07
N ARG A 155 6.56 8.07 5.19
CA ARG A 155 6.61 9.48 5.56
C ARG A 155 8.06 9.94 5.71
N ALA A 156 8.42 11.06 5.08
CA ALA A 156 9.75 11.63 5.13
C ALA A 156 10.11 12.01 6.57
N LYS A 157 11.37 11.79 6.97
CA LYS A 157 11.87 12.13 8.31
C LYS A 157 12.13 13.63 8.51
N VAL A 158 12.07 14.45 7.47
CA VAL A 158 12.38 15.88 7.51
C VAL A 158 11.37 16.66 6.66
N ALA A 159 10.67 17.61 7.27
CA ALA A 159 9.92 18.64 6.55
C ALA A 159 10.93 19.72 6.11
N THR A 160 11.57 19.53 4.95
CA THR A 160 12.36 20.62 4.36
C THR A 160 11.39 21.65 3.78
N GLN A 161 11.49 22.89 4.26
CA GLN A 161 10.61 24.03 3.95
C GLN A 161 10.74 24.57 2.52
N ASP A 162 11.37 23.84 1.60
CA ASP A 162 11.57 24.29 0.23
C ASP A 162 10.67 23.48 -0.71
N THR A 163 9.61 24.12 -1.20
CA THR A 163 8.45 23.50 -1.84
C THR A 163 8.52 23.44 -3.36
N SER A 164 9.66 23.75 -3.98
CA SER A 164 9.77 23.83 -5.45
C SER A 164 10.07 22.50 -6.14
N THR A 165 10.57 21.50 -5.42
CA THR A 165 10.90 20.17 -5.98
C THR A 165 10.59 19.08 -4.97
N PRO A 166 9.88 18.01 -5.34
CA PRO A 166 9.70 16.88 -4.45
C PRO A 166 11.07 16.26 -4.14
N ASN A 167 11.57 16.45 -2.91
CA ASN A 167 12.89 15.99 -2.45
C ASN A 167 12.94 14.47 -2.19
N ASP A 168 12.15 13.70 -2.93
CA ASP A 168 12.16 12.24 -2.83
C ASP A 168 13.31 11.70 -3.70
N PRO A 169 14.35 11.09 -3.11
CA PRO A 169 15.50 10.57 -3.85
C PRO A 169 15.12 9.50 -4.88
N ALA A 170 13.95 8.87 -4.74
CA ALA A 170 13.46 7.93 -5.75
C ALA A 170 13.37 8.58 -7.13
N TYR A 171 12.98 9.85 -7.22
CA TYR A 171 12.76 10.57 -8.48
C TYR A 171 14.03 11.26 -9.02
N ALA A 172 15.14 11.21 -8.29
CA ALA A 172 16.41 11.76 -8.78
C ALA A 172 16.91 11.01 -10.02
N ASP A 173 17.50 11.75 -10.96
CA ASP A 173 18.15 11.21 -12.17
C ASP A 173 17.22 10.41 -13.11
N VAL A 174 15.92 10.69 -13.08
CA VAL A 174 14.91 10.14 -13.99
C VAL A 174 14.00 11.26 -14.46
N ASP A 175 13.54 11.20 -15.71
CA ASP A 175 12.52 12.13 -16.21
C ASP A 175 11.27 12.08 -15.32
N PHE A 176 10.78 13.25 -14.90
CA PHE A 176 9.75 13.33 -13.86
C PHE A 176 8.40 12.79 -14.32
N ASP A 177 8.01 13.11 -15.55
CA ASP A 177 6.73 12.65 -16.11
C ASP A 177 6.77 11.13 -16.34
N ALA A 178 7.88 10.61 -16.86
CA ALA A 178 8.11 9.17 -16.96
C ALA A 178 8.13 8.49 -15.58
N ALA A 179 8.75 9.09 -14.57
CA ALA A 179 8.77 8.57 -13.21
C ALA A 179 7.36 8.49 -12.61
N LEU A 180 6.53 9.52 -12.79
CA LEU A 180 5.14 9.49 -12.35
C LEU A 180 4.35 8.40 -13.08
N LEU A 181 4.51 8.28 -14.39
CA LEU A 181 3.73 7.36 -15.21
C LEU A 181 4.16 5.90 -15.05
N PHE A 182 5.45 5.60 -15.04
CA PHE A 182 5.94 4.22 -15.04
C PHE A 182 6.45 3.76 -13.69
N GLY A 183 6.98 4.69 -12.90
CA GLY A 183 7.61 4.43 -11.61
C GLY A 183 9.12 4.60 -11.67
N PRO A 184 9.71 5.48 -10.87
CA PRO A 184 11.13 5.76 -10.98
C PRO A 184 12.01 4.58 -10.55
N LEU A 185 11.63 3.78 -9.54
CA LEU A 185 12.41 2.62 -9.12
C LEU A 185 12.24 1.46 -10.12
N ILE A 186 11.07 1.32 -10.74
CA ILE A 186 10.85 0.36 -11.84
C ILE A 186 11.74 0.73 -13.04
N LEU A 187 11.75 2.01 -13.42
CA LEU A 187 12.60 2.53 -14.50
C LEU A 187 14.09 2.30 -14.19
N LYS A 188 14.54 2.60 -12.97
CA LYS A 188 15.93 2.39 -12.53
C LYS A 188 16.34 0.92 -12.50
N ARG A 189 15.44 0.00 -12.15
CA ARG A 189 15.72 -1.45 -12.14
C ARG A 189 15.80 -2.02 -13.55
N TRP A 190 15.17 -1.37 -14.53
CA TRP A 190 15.12 -1.80 -15.93
C TRP A 190 14.77 -3.29 -16.08
N GLU A 191 13.69 -3.73 -15.43
CA GLU A 191 13.30 -5.14 -15.46
C GLU A 191 12.99 -5.58 -16.90
N PRO A 192 13.51 -6.73 -17.38
CA PRO A 192 13.34 -7.16 -18.78
C PRO A 192 11.89 -7.24 -19.25
N GLN A 193 10.97 -7.65 -18.37
CA GLN A 193 9.53 -7.74 -18.67
C GLN A 193 8.89 -6.35 -18.79
N PHE A 194 9.36 -5.37 -18.04
CA PHE A 194 8.92 -3.98 -18.16
C PHE A 194 9.45 -3.36 -19.46
N ALA A 195 10.73 -3.58 -19.79
CA ALA A 195 11.32 -3.08 -21.04
C ALA A 195 10.59 -3.60 -22.29
N ALA A 196 10.19 -4.88 -22.30
CA ALA A 196 9.43 -5.46 -23.41
C ALA A 196 8.10 -4.73 -23.67
N ARG A 197 7.44 -4.21 -22.63
CA ARG A 197 6.14 -3.53 -22.73
C ARG A 197 6.24 -2.10 -23.26
N LEU A 198 7.41 -1.45 -23.16
CA LEU A 198 7.60 -0.10 -23.72
C LEU A 198 7.68 -0.10 -25.25
N HIS A 199 7.84 -1.28 -25.87
CA HIS A 199 7.95 -1.46 -27.31
C HIS A 199 6.63 -1.90 -27.98
N GLU A 200 5.56 -2.07 -27.21
CA GLU A 200 4.20 -2.36 -27.68
C GLU A 200 3.34 -1.09 -27.72
#